data_AF-W9SFD7-F1
#
_entry.id   AF-W9SFD7-F1
#
_cell.length_a   1.000
_cell.length_b   1.000
_cell.length_c   1.000
_cell.angle_alpha   90.00
_cell.angle_beta   90.00
_cell.angle_gamma   90.00
#
_symmetry.space_group_name_H-M   'P 1'
#
loop_
_entity.id
_entity.type
_entity.pdbx_description
1 polymer ?
#
loop_
_entity_poly.entity_id
_entity_poly.type
_entity_poly.pdbx_seq_one_letter_code
_entity_poly.pdbx_strand_id
1 'polypeptide(L)'
;MGQALLQKGLLAEAIKYLERAISKLLVDGFPTEVETLGHLIIASQWAGAAYSQQGKIEEGLVHLERVGKLKEPDDPKVKGHYFDTLLLLSSALYNVGRREEASEYLRLLVAHNPAYSKYLEQCENDDDSFVSDLANSRRRDY
;
A
#
# COMPACT_ATOMS: atom_id res chain seq x y z
N MET A 1 -6.92 -17.79 -8.46
CA MET A 1 -5.67 -18.38 -8.99
C MET A 1 -4.45 -17.55 -8.59
N GLY A 2 -4.40 -16.24 -8.89
CA GLY A 2 -3.26 -15.37 -8.54
C GLY A 2 -2.79 -15.47 -7.08
N GLN A 3 -3.68 -15.27 -6.11
CA GLN A 3 -3.37 -15.40 -4.68
C GLN A 3 -2.82 -16.79 -4.29
N ALA A 4 -3.39 -17.87 -4.84
CA ALA A 4 -2.93 -19.23 -4.56
C ALA A 4 -1.53 -19.51 -5.15
N LEU A 5 -1.18 -18.88 -6.27
CA LEU A 5 0.16 -18.95 -6.86
C LEU A 5 1.17 -18.13 -6.06
N LEU A 6 0.77 -16.97 -5.56
CA LEU A 6 1.57 -16.14 -4.68
C LEU A 6 1.96 -16.89 -3.40
N GLN A 7 1.01 -17.59 -2.78
CA GLN A 7 1.27 -18.46 -1.62
C GLN A 7 2.26 -19.59 -1.90
N LYS A 8 2.40 -20.00 -3.16
CA LYS A 8 3.37 -21.01 -3.61
C LYS A 8 4.72 -20.40 -4.04
N GLY A 9 4.88 -19.08 -3.92
CA GLY A 9 6.07 -18.35 -4.38
C GLY A 9 6.18 -18.23 -5.90
N LEU A 10 5.13 -18.58 -6.66
CA LEU A 10 5.10 -18.48 -8.12
C LEU A 10 4.71 -17.06 -8.55
N LEU A 11 5.62 -16.12 -8.27
CA LEU A 11 5.33 -14.68 -8.34
C LEU A 11 4.96 -14.22 -9.75
N ALA A 12 5.67 -14.68 -10.79
CA ALA A 12 5.43 -14.23 -12.17
C ALA A 12 4.05 -14.68 -12.67
N GLU A 13 3.69 -15.94 -12.42
CA GLU A 13 2.38 -16.48 -12.76
C GLU A 13 1.29 -15.80 -11.94
N ALA A 14 1.52 -15.57 -10.64
CA ALA A 14 0.58 -14.87 -9.78
C ALA A 14 0.21 -13.50 -10.36
N ILE A 15 1.23 -12.70 -10.69
CA ILE A 15 1.07 -11.37 -11.31
C ILE A 15 0.27 -11.48 -12.60
N LYS A 16 0.62 -12.39 -13.50
CA LYS A 16 -0.11 -12.57 -14.78
C LYS A 16 -1.61 -12.78 -14.57
N TYR A 17 -2.00 -13.59 -13.58
CA TYR A 17 -3.42 -13.83 -13.29
C TYR A 17 -4.10 -12.63 -12.62
N LEU A 18 -3.39 -11.92 -11.73
CA LEU A 18 -3.93 -10.75 -11.03
C LEU A 18 -4.14 -9.59 -12.00
N GLU A 19 -3.15 -9.32 -12.86
CA GLU A 19 -3.25 -8.31 -13.92
C GLU A 19 -4.42 -8.59 -14.85
N ARG A 20 -4.57 -9.84 -15.29
CA ARG A 20 -5.70 -10.25 -16.13
C ARG A 20 -7.05 -10.04 -15.42
N ALA A 21 -7.12 -10.28 -14.12
CA ALA A 21 -8.34 -10.03 -13.35
C ALA A 21 -8.64 -8.53 -13.28
N ILE A 22 -7.64 -7.71 -12.94
CA ILE A 22 -7.74 -6.26 -12.90
C ILE A 22 -8.21 -5.69 -14.24
N SER A 23 -7.59 -6.11 -15.37
CA SER A 23 -7.98 -5.62 -16.70
C SER A 23 -9.44 -5.94 -17.03
N LYS A 24 -9.95 -7.09 -16.59
CA LYS A 24 -11.36 -7.46 -16.79
C LYS A 24 -12.30 -6.67 -15.90
N LEU A 25 -11.92 -6.41 -14.65
CA LEU A 25 -12.73 -5.64 -13.70
C LEU A 25 -12.83 -4.16 -14.08
N LEU A 26 -11.83 -3.65 -14.83
CA LEU A 26 -11.78 -2.27 -15.30
C LEU A 26 -12.27 -2.08 -16.75
N VAL A 27 -12.77 -3.13 -17.40
CA VAL A 27 -13.11 -3.08 -18.84
C VAL A 27 -14.16 -2.01 -19.15
N ASP A 28 -15.14 -1.83 -18.26
CA ASP A 28 -16.22 -0.85 -18.38
C ASP A 28 -15.96 0.41 -17.50
N GLY A 29 -14.71 0.61 -17.07
CA GLY A 29 -14.31 1.67 -16.15
C GLY A 29 -14.26 1.21 -14.68
N PHE A 30 -14.32 2.16 -13.74
CA PHE A 30 -14.26 1.83 -12.32
C PHE A 30 -15.57 1.22 -11.83
N PRO A 31 -15.54 0.06 -11.15
CA PRO A 31 -16.75 -0.59 -10.67
C PRO A 31 -17.42 0.19 -9.54
N THR A 32 -18.74 0.28 -9.59
CA THR A 32 -19.59 0.89 -8.55
C THR A 32 -20.28 -0.14 -7.68
N GLU A 33 -20.44 -1.37 -8.17
CA GLU A 33 -21.01 -2.48 -7.43
C GLU A 33 -20.03 -2.97 -6.35
N VAL A 34 -20.53 -3.17 -5.13
CA VAL A 34 -19.75 -3.54 -3.94
C VAL A 34 -18.92 -4.79 -4.17
N GLU A 35 -19.50 -5.85 -4.74
CA GLU A 35 -18.80 -7.11 -4.97
C GLU A 35 -17.66 -6.95 -5.97
N THR A 36 -17.93 -6.31 -7.11
CA THR A 36 -16.95 -6.07 -8.17
C THR A 36 -15.84 -5.12 -7.69
N LEU A 37 -16.17 -4.11 -6.89
CA LEU A 37 -15.19 -3.24 -6.22
C LEU A 37 -14.31 -4.01 -5.25
N GLY A 38 -14.89 -4.90 -4.43
CA GLY A 38 -14.14 -5.77 -3.53
C GLY A 38 -13.15 -6.66 -4.28
N HIS A 39 -13.55 -7.24 -5.41
CA HIS A 39 -12.66 -8.01 -6.26
C HIS A 39 -11.52 -7.17 -6.83
N LEU A 40 -11.78 -5.92 -7.23
CA LEU A 40 -10.75 -5.00 -7.72
C LEU A 40 -9.73 -4.68 -6.63
N ILE A 41 -10.19 -4.36 -5.42
CA ILE A 41 -9.32 -4.05 -4.27
C ILE A 41 -8.43 -5.25 -3.95
N ILE A 42 -8.99 -6.44 -3.80
CA ILE A 42 -8.23 -7.66 -3.49
C ILE A 42 -7.23 -7.97 -4.60
N ALA A 43 -7.63 -7.87 -5.88
CA ALA A 43 -6.73 -8.14 -6.99
C ALA A 43 -5.56 -7.13 -7.04
N SER A 44 -5.84 -5.84 -6.83
CA SER A 44 -4.83 -4.79 -6.71
C SER A 44 -3.89 -5.02 -5.52
N GLN A 45 -4.43 -5.37 -4.35
CA GLN A 45 -3.66 -5.66 -3.14
C GLN A 45 -2.62 -6.75 -3.39
N TRP A 46 -3.05 -7.90 -3.93
CA TRP A 46 -2.18 -9.01 -4.20
C TRP A 46 -1.23 -8.77 -5.37
N ALA A 47 -1.61 -7.96 -6.36
CA ALA A 47 -0.70 -7.55 -7.43
C ALA A 47 0.44 -6.71 -6.84
N GLY A 48 0.11 -5.71 -6.03
CA GLY A 48 1.06 -4.89 -5.30
C GLY A 48 2.04 -5.74 -4.48
N ALA A 49 1.52 -6.63 -3.63
CA ALA A 49 2.34 -7.53 -2.83
C ALA A 49 3.25 -8.44 -3.67
N ALA A 50 2.74 -9.00 -4.78
CA ALA A 50 3.52 -9.88 -5.65
C ALA A 50 4.65 -9.14 -6.38
N TYR A 51 4.41 -7.91 -6.86
CA TYR A 51 5.44 -7.07 -7.45
C TYR A 51 6.50 -6.66 -6.41
N SER A 52 6.10 -6.23 -5.22
CA SER A 52 7.03 -5.91 -4.13
C SER A 52 7.90 -7.11 -3.75
N GLN A 53 7.35 -8.33 -3.71
CA GLN A 53 8.12 -9.56 -3.45
C GLN A 53 9.12 -9.89 -4.58
N GLN A 54 8.92 -9.40 -5.80
CA GLN A 54 9.90 -9.50 -6.89
C GLN A 54 10.96 -8.38 -6.86
N GLY A 55 10.89 -7.47 -5.88
CA GLY A 55 11.73 -6.26 -5.86
C GLY A 55 11.29 -5.18 -6.84
N LYS A 56 10.12 -5.32 -7.46
CA LYS A 56 9.52 -4.38 -8.42
C LYS A 56 8.55 -3.44 -7.71
N ILE A 57 9.08 -2.66 -6.76
CA ILE A 57 8.24 -1.90 -5.83
C ILE A 57 7.41 -0.84 -6.56
N GLU A 58 7.99 -0.17 -7.57
CA GLU A 58 7.30 0.87 -8.35
C GLU A 58 6.10 0.31 -9.13
N GLU A 59 6.25 -0.83 -9.79
CA GLU A 59 5.11 -1.50 -10.45
C GLU A 59 4.05 -1.92 -9.43
N GLY A 60 4.46 -2.37 -8.24
CA GLY A 60 3.54 -2.69 -7.16
C GLY A 60 2.76 -1.48 -6.64
N LEU A 61 3.42 -0.33 -6.51
CA LEU A 61 2.81 0.93 -6.07
C LEU A 61 1.66 1.36 -6.98
N VAL A 62 1.78 1.19 -8.31
CA VAL A 62 0.69 1.49 -9.26
C VAL A 62 -0.62 0.78 -8.87
N HIS A 63 -0.54 -0.46 -8.39
CA HIS A 63 -1.73 -1.23 -7.97
C HIS A 63 -2.28 -0.80 -6.62
N LEU A 64 -1.40 -0.49 -5.67
CA LEU A 64 -1.77 -0.09 -4.32
C LEU A 64 -2.36 1.33 -4.31
N GLU A 65 -1.74 2.27 -5.02
CA GLU A 65 -2.23 3.64 -5.18
C GLU A 65 -3.60 3.71 -5.86
N ARG A 66 -3.90 2.76 -6.76
CA ARG A 66 -5.24 2.65 -7.34
C ARG A 66 -6.30 2.53 -6.24
N VAL A 67 -6.02 1.75 -5.20
CA VAL A 67 -6.91 1.59 -4.05
C VAL A 67 -6.86 2.82 -3.16
N GLY A 68 -5.69 3.41 -2.93
CA GLY A 68 -5.54 4.66 -2.16
C GLY A 68 -6.39 5.83 -2.70
N LYS A 69 -6.65 5.87 -4.00
CA LYS A 69 -7.49 6.89 -4.67
C LYS A 69 -9.00 6.63 -4.56
N LEU A 70 -9.41 5.48 -4.03
CA LEU A 70 -10.83 5.18 -3.82
C LEU A 70 -11.36 5.89 -2.58
N LYS A 71 -12.63 6.29 -2.64
CA LYS A 71 -13.38 6.64 -1.43
C LYS A 71 -13.48 5.40 -0.53
N GLU A 72 -13.39 5.60 0.78
CA GLU A 72 -13.61 4.54 1.77
C GLU A 72 -14.95 3.82 1.48
N PRO A 73 -14.95 2.49 1.27
CA PRO A 73 -16.15 1.71 1.01
C PRO A 73 -17.05 1.60 2.24
N ASP A 74 -18.38 1.64 2.06
CA ASP A 74 -19.33 1.50 3.19
C ASP A 74 -19.48 0.06 3.68
N ASP A 75 -19.38 -0.92 2.76
CA ASP A 75 -19.52 -2.33 3.08
C ASP A 75 -18.38 -2.80 4.02
N PRO A 76 -18.69 -3.41 5.18
CA PRO A 76 -17.68 -3.77 6.17
C PRO A 76 -16.59 -4.73 5.65
N LYS A 77 -16.95 -5.68 4.78
CA LYS A 77 -16.00 -6.66 4.25
C LYS A 77 -15.06 -6.00 3.25
N VAL A 78 -15.60 -5.20 2.34
CA VAL A 78 -14.79 -4.45 1.37
C VAL A 78 -13.92 -3.39 2.07
N LYS A 79 -14.46 -2.74 3.11
CA LYS A 79 -13.72 -1.80 3.97
C LYS A 79 -12.52 -2.43 4.64
N GLY A 80 -12.63 -3.66 5.13
CA GLY A 80 -11.49 -4.40 5.69
C GLY A 80 -10.35 -4.55 4.68
N HIS A 81 -10.66 -5.03 3.47
CA HIS A 81 -9.65 -5.16 2.40
C HIS A 81 -9.06 -3.82 1.95
N TYR A 82 -9.85 -2.75 1.97
CA TYR A 82 -9.39 -1.40 1.69
C TYR A 82 -8.31 -0.97 2.69
N PHE A 83 -8.56 -1.07 3.99
CA PHE A 83 -7.57 -0.71 5.02
C PHE A 83 -6.35 -1.64 5.02
N ASP A 84 -6.51 -2.94 4.79
CA ASP A 84 -5.38 -3.87 4.62
C ASP A 84 -4.47 -3.44 3.45
N THR A 85 -5.07 -2.93 2.37
CA THR A 85 -4.33 -2.42 1.21
C THR A 85 -3.65 -1.09 1.51
N LEU A 86 -4.29 -0.18 2.26
CA LEU A 86 -3.68 1.07 2.69
C LEU A 86 -2.44 0.84 3.56
N LEU A 87 -2.46 -0.18 4.42
CA LEU A 87 -1.30 -0.56 5.23
C LEU A 87 -0.12 -1.04 4.37
N LEU A 88 -0.40 -1.82 3.32
CA LEU A 88 0.62 -2.23 2.35
C LEU A 88 1.13 -1.03 1.55
N LEU A 89 0.25 -0.12 1.14
CA LEU A 89 0.61 1.11 0.42
C LEU A 89 1.53 1.99 1.27
N SER A 90 1.17 2.27 2.52
CA SER A 90 2.01 3.10 3.40
C SER A 90 3.39 2.49 3.62
N SER A 91 3.46 1.17 3.80
CA SER A 91 4.74 0.46 3.91
C SER A 91 5.57 0.55 2.62
N ALA A 92 4.95 0.36 1.45
CA ALA A 92 5.64 0.47 0.17
C ALA A 92 6.15 1.90 -0.10
N LEU A 93 5.34 2.92 0.19
CA LEU A 93 5.71 4.33 0.07
C LEU A 93 6.89 4.69 0.99
N TYR A 94 6.84 4.25 2.25
CA TYR A 94 7.94 4.44 3.19
C TYR A 94 9.24 3.81 2.66
N ASN A 95 9.17 2.58 2.12
CA ASN A 95 10.34 1.88 1.59
C ASN A 95 11.00 2.58 0.39
N VAL A 96 10.22 3.33 -0.42
CA VAL A 96 10.75 4.13 -1.54
C VAL A 96 11.06 5.58 -1.14
N GLY A 97 10.97 5.92 0.14
CA GLY A 97 11.28 7.25 0.66
C GLY A 97 10.17 8.29 0.49
N ARG A 98 8.96 7.90 0.05
CA ARG A 98 7.78 8.77 -0.05
C ARG A 98 7.09 8.90 1.30
N ARG A 99 7.82 9.44 2.29
CA ARG A 99 7.44 9.46 3.71
C ARG A 99 6.20 10.28 4.00
N GLU A 100 6.06 11.46 3.38
CA GLU A 100 4.88 12.32 3.59
C GLU A 100 3.59 11.59 3.20
N GLU A 101 3.56 10.97 2.02
CA GLU A 101 2.42 10.19 1.54
C GLU A 101 2.19 8.94 2.39
N ALA A 102 3.25 8.26 2.84
CA ALA A 102 3.13 7.13 3.76
C ALA A 102 2.42 7.54 5.07
N SER A 103 2.83 8.68 5.65
CA SER A 103 2.22 9.24 6.87
C SER A 103 0.76 9.64 6.67
N GLU A 104 0.38 10.17 5.50
CA GLU A 104 -1.02 10.47 5.18
C GLU A 104 -1.91 9.23 5.28
N TYR A 105 -1.51 8.11 4.65
CA TYR A 105 -2.28 6.86 4.73
C TYR A 105 -2.24 6.25 6.15
N LEU A 106 -1.12 6.39 6.87
CA LEU A 106 -1.03 5.94 8.27
C LEU A 106 -1.99 6.71 9.20
N ARG A 107 -2.20 8.01 8.98
CA ARG A 107 -3.21 8.79 9.73
C ARG A 107 -4.62 8.26 9.50
N LEU A 108 -4.97 7.89 8.25
CA LEU A 108 -6.25 7.25 7.95
C LEU A 108 -6.39 5.89 8.68
N LEU A 109 -5.32 5.09 8.68
CA LEU A 109 -5.28 3.82 9.39
C LEU A 109 -5.46 4.00 10.90
N VAL A 110 -4.80 4.97 11.52
CA VAL A 110 -4.91 5.28 12.95
C VAL A 110 -6.32 5.74 13.32
N ALA A 111 -6.94 6.58 12.49
CA ALA A 111 -8.32 7.03 12.68
C ALA A 111 -9.31 5.84 12.64
N HIS A 112 -9.04 4.84 11.81
CA HIS A 112 -9.82 3.60 11.75
C HIS A 112 -9.52 2.63 12.91
N ASN A 113 -8.25 2.45 13.24
CA ASN A 113 -7.77 1.57 14.30
C ASN A 113 -6.51 2.17 14.96
N PRO A 114 -6.60 2.66 16.20
CA PRO A 114 -5.47 3.28 16.90
C PRO A 114 -4.25 2.37 17.10
N ALA A 115 -4.37 1.05 16.92
CA ALA A 115 -3.25 0.12 17.01
C ALA A 115 -2.11 0.42 16.01
N TYR A 116 -2.39 1.17 14.95
CA TYR A 116 -1.39 1.58 13.97
C TYR A 116 -0.57 2.81 14.37
N SER A 117 -0.81 3.42 15.54
CA SER A 117 -0.15 4.68 15.96
C SER A 117 1.36 4.57 15.99
N LYS A 118 1.88 3.41 16.41
CA LYS A 118 3.32 3.13 16.43
C LYS A 118 3.97 3.28 15.04
N TYR A 119 3.29 2.84 13.98
CA TYR A 119 3.83 2.95 12.62
C TYR A 119 3.83 4.41 12.13
N LEU A 120 2.80 5.18 12.50
CA LEU A 120 2.76 6.62 12.21
C LEU A 120 3.90 7.36 12.91
N GLU A 121 4.09 7.11 14.20
CA GLU A 121 5.18 7.69 14.99
C GLU A 121 6.55 7.34 14.39
N GLN A 122 6.76 6.09 13.97
CA GLN A 122 8.02 5.70 13.30
C GLN A 122 8.21 6.46 11.98
N CYS A 123 7.17 6.55 11.16
CA CYS A 123 7.22 7.22 9.87
C CYS A 123 7.54 8.73 9.99
N GLU A 124 7.01 9.39 11.03
CA GLU A 124 7.22 10.83 11.26
C GLU A 124 8.56 11.14 11.95
N ASN A 125 9.05 10.27 12.85
CA ASN A 125 10.28 10.52 13.61
C ASN A 125 11.57 10.18 12.85
N ASP A 126 11.52 9.32 11.83
CA ASP A 126 12.71 8.95 11.05
C ASP A 126 13.26 10.10 10.20
N ASP A 127 12.53 11.20 10.02
CA ASP A 127 13.02 12.43 9.38
C ASP A 127 13.95 13.24 10.30
N ASP A 128 13.69 13.24 11.62
CA ASP A 128 14.47 14.02 12.58
C ASP A 128 15.85 13.44 12.87
N SER A 129 16.03 12.12 12.70
CA SER A 129 17.34 11.46 12.90
C SER A 129 18.40 11.99 11.93
N PHE A 130 18.08 12.18 10.65
CA PHE A 130 19.07 12.60 9.67
C PHE A 130 19.44 14.09 9.83
N VAL A 131 18.47 14.94 10.16
CA VAL A 131 18.68 16.39 10.33
C VAL A 131 19.43 16.68 11.64
N SER A 132 19.17 15.93 12.71
CA SER A 132 19.85 16.10 14.00
C SER A 132 21.34 15.71 13.94
N ASP A 133 21.70 14.66 13.21
CA ASP A 133 23.11 14.26 13.01
C ASP A 133 23.90 15.30 12.19
N LEU A 134 23.26 15.92 11.19
CA LEU A 134 23.88 17.00 10.40
C LEU A 134 24.02 18.31 11.20
N ALA A 135 23.08 18.62 12.09
CA ALA A 135 23.16 19.80 12.96
C ALA A 135 24.22 19.64 14.08
N ASN A 136 24.38 18.44 14.61
CA ASN A 136 25.36 18.15 15.66
C ASN A 136 26.81 18.07 15.16
N SER A 137 27.03 17.62 13.92
CA SER A 137 28.36 17.64 13.30
C SER A 137 28.88 19.07 13.07
N ARG A 138 28.02 20.02 12.67
CA ARG A 138 28.40 21.42 12.44
C ARG A 138 28.67 22.24 13.72
N ARG A 139 28.20 21.79 14.88
CA ARG A 139 28.38 22.49 16.16
C ARG A 139 29.63 22.09 16.95
N ARG A 140 30.38 21.08 16.49
CA ARG A 140 31.61 20.60 17.17
C ARG A 140 32.91 21.28 16.68
N ASP A 141 32.82 22.21 15.72
CA ASP A 141 33.98 22.88 15.13
C ASP A 141 34.19 24.34 15.61
N TYR A 142 33.85 24.67 16.86
CA TYR A 142 34.14 25.98 17.48
C TYR A 142 34.84 25.86 18.82
#